data_AF-A0A417ARK9-F1
#
_entry.id   AF-A0A417ARK9-F1
#
_cell.length_a   1.000
_cell.length_b   1.000
_cell.length_c   1.000
_cell.angle_alpha   90.00
_cell.angle_beta   90.00
_cell.angle_gamma   90.00
#
_symmetry.space_group_name_H-M   'P 1'
#
loop_
_entity.id
_entity.type
_entity.pdbx_description
1 polymer ?
#
loop_
_entity_poly.entity_id
_entity_poly.type
_entity_poly.pdbx_seq_one_letter_code
_entity_poly.pdbx_strand_id
1 'polypeptide(L)' 'MPTIDGGGRDQRIKEALEKKVICRRCQVEMVPKSTFFDYLGHNFHTEILCCPKCGEVYLPEALVKGRMADVERELEDK' A
#
# COMPACT_ATOMS: atom_id res chain seq x y z
N MET A 1 -21.72 -16.07 -15.85
CA MET A 1 -20.67 -15.06 -15.70
C MET A 1 -20.21 -15.11 -14.25
N PRO A 2 -19.01 -15.61 -13.94
CA PRO A 2 -18.51 -15.55 -12.57
C PRO A 2 -18.16 -14.09 -12.27
N THR A 3 -18.83 -13.51 -11.29
CA THR A 3 -18.43 -12.25 -10.68
C THR A 3 -17.05 -12.47 -10.09
N ILE A 4 -16.03 -11.88 -10.71
CA ILE A 4 -14.68 -11.86 -10.16
C ILE A 4 -14.80 -11.04 -8.87
N ASP A 5 -14.83 -11.73 -7.73
CA ASP A 5 -14.80 -11.13 -6.40
C ASP A 5 -13.48 -10.34 -6.25
N GLY A 6 -13.50 -9.09 -6.69
CA GLY A 6 -12.40 -8.13 -6.59
C GLY A 6 -12.11 -7.68 -5.16
N GLY A 7 -12.38 -8.50 -4.14
CA GLY A 7 -12.32 -8.14 -2.72
C GLY A 7 -11.10 -8.67 -1.95
N GLY A 8 -10.22 -9.47 -2.57
CA GLY A 8 -9.13 -10.14 -1.86
C GLY A 8 -7.86 -9.31 -1.63
N ARG A 9 -7.61 -8.26 -2.43
CA ARG A 9 -6.39 -7.42 -2.33
C ARG A 9 -6.48 -6.41 -1.18
N ASP A 10 -7.67 -5.90 -0.90
CA ASP A 10 -7.88 -4.84 0.10
C ASP A 10 -7.77 -5.32 1.55
N GLN A 11 -8.10 -6.58 1.81
CA GLN A 11 -8.18 -7.08 3.18
C GLN A 11 -6.82 -7.10 3.90
N ARG A 12 -5.73 -7.40 3.18
CA ARG A 12 -4.36 -7.40 3.76
C ARG A 12 -3.79 -6.00 3.98
N ILE A 13 -4.26 -5.00 3.22
CA ILE A 13 -3.87 -3.59 3.44
C ILE A 13 -4.60 -3.04 4.66
N LYS A 14 -5.89 -3.35 4.83
CA LYS A 14 -6.67 -3.00 6.04
C LYS A 14 -5.99 -3.46 7.33
N GLU A 15 -5.57 -4.72 7.38
CA GLU A 15 -4.91 -5.29 8.55
C GLU A 15 -3.58 -4.60 8.89
N ALA A 16 -2.90 -4.03 7.89
CA ALA A 16 -1.68 -3.26 8.09
C ALA A 16 -1.95 -1.84 8.63
N LEU A 17 -3.11 -1.25 8.32
CA LEU A 17 -3.53 0.05 8.83
C LEU A 17 -3.94 0.00 10.31
N GLU A 18 -4.40 -1.15 10.80
CA GLU A 18 -4.78 -1.36 12.20
C GLU A 18 -3.57 -1.51 13.14
N LYS A 19 -2.35 -1.65 12.60
CA LYS A 19 -1.13 -1.76 13.39
C LYS A 19 -0.70 -0.40 13.93
N LYS A 20 -0.38 -0.36 15.23
CA LYS A 20 0.27 0.80 15.85
C LYS A 20 1.73 0.86 15.40
N VAL A 21 2.01 1.71 14.42
CA VAL A 21 3.36 1.98 13.92
C VAL A 21 3.82 3.35 14.44
N ILE A 22 5.01 3.39 15.02
CA ILE A 22 5.64 4.62 15.48
C ILE A 22 6.71 5.05 14.48
N CYS A 23 6.65 6.30 14.04
CA CYS A 23 7.69 6.87 13.21
C CYS A 23 9.00 6.94 14.00
N ARG A 24 10.03 6.25 13.52
CA ARG A 24 11.34 6.20 14.19
C ARG A 24 11.98 7.58 14.35
N ARG A 25 11.84 8.44 13.34
CA ARG A 25 12.44 9.79 13.33
C ARG A 25 11.75 10.75 14.28
N CYS A 26 10.42 10.76 14.29
CA CYS A 26 9.63 11.75 15.03
C CYS A 26 9.09 11.25 16.37
N GLN A 27 9.18 9.94 16.65
CA GLN A 27 8.65 9.30 17.86
C GLN A 27 7.16 9.59 18.07
N VAL A 28 6.38 9.62 16.99
CA VAL A 28 4.92 9.81 17.01
C VAL A 28 4.23 8.67 16.29
N GLU A 29 2.98 8.39 16.68
CA GLU A 29 2.14 7.42 15.99
C GLU A 29 1.87 7.87 14.55
N MET A 30 1.98 6.92 13.62
CA MET A 30 1.67 7.14 12.22
C MET A 30 0.17 7.06 12.02
N VAL A 31 -0.37 7.87 11.11
CA VAL A 31 -1.81 7.98 10.85
C VAL A 31 -2.15 7.53 9.44
N PRO A 32 -3.30 6.87 9.22
CA PRO A 32 -3.77 6.56 7.87
C PRO A 32 -3.93 7.83 7.05
N LYS A 33 -3.40 7.82 5.83
CA LYS A 33 -3.50 8.93 4.88
C LYS A 33 -3.60 8.39 3.46
N SER A 34 -4.58 8.88 2.72
CA SER A 34 -4.66 8.64 1.27
C SER A 34 -3.45 9.23 0.58
N THR A 35 -2.65 8.36 -0.04
CA THR A 35 -1.37 8.70 -0.65
C THR A 35 -1.37 8.25 -2.10
N PHE A 36 -0.94 9.17 -2.98
CA PHE A 36 -0.71 8.88 -4.39
C PHE A 36 0.70 8.31 -4.56
N PHE A 37 0.79 7.23 -5.30
CA PHE A 37 2.05 6.58 -5.64
C PHE A 37 2.18 6.49 -7.15
N ASP A 38 3.35 6.87 -7.63
CA ASP A 38 3.83 6.59 -8.98
C ASP A 38 5.00 5.62 -8.86
N TYR A 39 4.88 4.44 -9.46
CA TYR A 39 5.95 3.44 -9.42
C TYR A 39 5.97 2.64 -10.73
N LEU A 40 7.11 2.71 -11.42
CA LEU A 40 7.38 2.03 -12.69
C LEU A 40 6.30 2.29 -13.77
N GLY A 41 5.78 3.51 -13.85
CA GLY A 41 4.74 3.87 -14.82
C GLY A 41 3.31 3.53 -14.38
N HIS A 42 3.13 2.89 -13.22
CA HIS A 42 1.81 2.62 -12.64
C HIS A 42 1.51 3.59 -11.52
N ASN A 43 0.44 4.37 -11.70
CA ASN A 43 -0.08 5.28 -10.70
C ASN A 43 -1.30 4.69 -9.96
N PHE A 44 -1.42 4.99 -8.67
CA PHE A 44 -2.54 4.54 -7.85
C PHE A 44 -2.68 5.36 -6.57
N HIS A 45 -3.89 5.36 -6.03
CA HIS A 45 -4.20 5.93 -4.72
C HIS A 45 -4.49 4.79 -3.74
N THR A 46 -3.91 4.87 -2.55
CA THR A 46 -4.18 3.91 -1.48
C THR A 46 -4.01 4.58 -0.13
N GLU A 47 -4.75 4.11 0.87
CA GLU A 47 -4.61 4.59 2.23
C GLU A 47 -3.47 3.84 2.92
N ILE A 48 -2.57 4.60 3.55
CA ILE A 48 -1.36 4.06 4.14
C ILE A 48 -0.94 4.84 5.38
N LEU A 49 -0.18 4.21 6.28
CA LEU A 49 0.30 4.88 7.47
C LEU A 49 1.41 5.87 7.11
N CYS A 50 1.21 7.13 7.50
CA CYS A 50 2.12 8.25 7.24
C CYS A 50 2.45 8.98 8.55
N CYS A 51 3.70 9.41 8.71
CA CYS A 51 4.06 10.26 9.83
C CYS A 51 3.49 11.67 9.63
N PRO A 52 2.68 12.19 10.56
CA PRO A 52 2.09 13.53 10.44
C PRO A 52 3.13 14.66 10.57
N LYS A 53 4.33 14.39 11.07
CA LYS A 53 5.39 15.39 11.28
C LYS A 53 6.40 15.48 10.13
N CYS A 54 6.91 14.35 9.66
CA CYS A 54 7.96 14.32 8.64
C CYS A 54 7.51 13.78 7.28
N GLY A 55 6.30 13.21 7.19
CA GLY A 55 5.77 12.66 5.93
C GLY A 55 6.31 11.29 5.56
N GLU A 56 7.11 10.64 6.40
CA GLU A 56 7.59 9.27 6.17
C GLU A 56 6.42 8.29 6.05
N VAL A 57 6.50 7.37 5.09
CA VAL A 57 5.41 6.45 4.73
C VAL A 57 5.81 5.03 5.09
N TYR A 58 4.92 4.30 5.77
CA TYR A 58 5.11 2.89 6.10
C TYR A 58 4.50 2.02 5.01
N LEU A 59 5.34 1.34 4.22
CA LEU A 59 4.93 0.50 3.11
C LEU A 59 4.74 -0.96 3.58
N PRO A 60 3.52 -1.48 3.72
CA PRO A 60 3.31 -2.83 4.21
C PRO A 60 3.69 -3.86 3.15
N GLU A 61 4.18 -5.01 3.58
CA GLU A 61 4.63 -6.08 2.70
C GLU A 61 3.55 -6.53 1.69
N ALA A 62 2.28 -6.55 2.13
CA ALA A 62 1.14 -6.88 1.28
C ALA A 62 1.03 -5.95 0.06
N LEU A 63 1.36 -4.67 0.22
CA LEU A 63 1.35 -3.69 -0.86
C LEU A 63 2.54 -3.89 -1.80
N VAL A 64 3.72 -4.21 -1.26
CA VAL A 64 4.92 -4.47 -2.07
C VAL A 64 4.76 -5.75 -2.91
N LYS A 65 4.36 -6.86 -2.26
CA LYS A 65 4.16 -8.15 -2.92
C LYS A 65 3.01 -8.13 -3.93
N GLY A 66 1.94 -7.38 -3.64
CA GLY A 66 0.83 -7.19 -4.59
C GLY A 66 1.27 -6.43 -5.84
N ARG A 67 2.08 -5.38 -5.68
CA ARG A 67 2.54 -4.52 -6.78
C ARG A 67 3.59 -5.18 -7.68
N MET A 68 4.47 -6.02 -7.12
CA MET A 68 5.41 -6.83 -7.92
C MET A 68 4.64 -7.80 -8.83
N ALA A 69 3.63 -8.49 -8.31
CA ALA A 69 2.85 -9.47 -9.07
C ALA A 69 2.05 -8.85 -10.24
N ASP A 70 1.49 -7.64 -10.09
CA ASP A 70 0.80 -6.95 -11.19
C ASP A 70 1.80 -6.53 -12.30
N VAL A 71 3.00 -6.05 -11.95
CA VAL A 71 4.06 -5.70 -12.92
C VAL A 71 4.65 -6.93 -13.62
N GLU A 72 4.89 -8.02 -12.89
CA GLU A 72 5.37 -9.29 -13.46
C GLU A 72 4.38 -9.85 -14.49
N ARG A 73 3.08 -9.76 -14.19
CA ARG A 73 2.03 -10.25 -15.09
C ARG A 73 1.86 -9.39 -16.34
N GLU A 74 2.11 -8.09 -16.28
CA GLU A 74 2.13 -7.22 -17.47
C GLU A 74 3.38 -7.42 -18.36
N LEU A 75 4.47 -7.97 -17.81
CA LEU A 75 5.69 -8.26 -18.56
C LEU A 75 5.66 -9.63 -19.27
N GLU A 76 4.84 -10.59 -18.82
CA GLU A 76 4.68 -11.90 -19.48
C GLU A 76 3.76 -11.88 -20.73
N ASP A 77 2.98 -10.83 -20.94
CA ASP A 77 2.07 -10.69 -22.11
C ASP A 77 2.75 -10.07 -23.34
N LYS A 78 4.09 -10.09 -23.42
CA LYS A 78 4.86 -9.61 -24.58
C LYS A 78 5.82 -10.62 -25.17
#